data_AF-A0AAG5DLN2-F1
#
_entry.id   AF-A0AAG5DLN2-F1
#
_cell.length_a   1.000
_cell.length_b   1.000
_cell.length_c   1.000
_cell.angle_alpha   90.00
_cell.angle_beta   90.00
_cell.angle_gamma   90.00
#
_symmetry.space_group_name_H-M   'P 1'
#
loop_
_entity.id
_entity.type
_entity.pdbx_description
1 polymer ?
#
loop_
_entity_poly.entity_id
_entity_poly.type
_entity_poly.pdbx_seq_one_letter_code
_entity_poly.pdbx_strand_id
1 'polypeptide(L)'
;MLTNLAKLSAARGVSHTVTNGLKPAVAGAAKVESKSASAAGQIPIVSTVPGATLPSGNFRVVSGVTGATQIRLAHTDIRVPDFSEYRRDQVKRPNAKNDTADDRAAFTYLLVGGAAVSTAYVAKSLVSTFVSSMSASADVLAMSKIEIKLADIPEGKSVTFKWRGKPLFIRHRTAQEIDAEQSVAVATLRDPQNDTERVQKPEWLVVIGVCTHLGCVPIANAGDFGGYYCPCHGSHYDASGRIRKGPAPLNLEVPYYEFPDEGLLVVG
;
A
#
# COMPACT_ATOMS: atom_id res chain seq x y z
N MET A 1 25.69 -19.62 -51.19
CA MET A 1 26.31 -20.94 -50.95
C MET A 1 26.39 -21.14 -49.43
N LEU A 2 25.60 -22.08 -48.90
CA LEU A 2 25.85 -22.94 -47.73
C LEU A 2 26.34 -22.28 -46.40
N THR A 3 25.45 -22.10 -45.42
CA THR A 3 25.28 -22.89 -44.17
C THR A 3 26.39 -22.71 -43.11
N ASN A 4 26.12 -22.06 -41.97
CA ASN A 4 25.51 -22.60 -40.73
C ASN A 4 26.47 -23.48 -39.89
N LEU A 5 26.85 -23.05 -38.68
CA LEU A 5 26.86 -23.85 -37.42
C LEU A 5 27.61 -23.16 -36.26
N ALA A 6 26.86 -22.94 -35.19
CA ALA A 6 27.34 -22.62 -33.85
C ALA A 6 27.88 -23.87 -33.13
N LYS A 7 28.77 -23.68 -32.13
CA LYS A 7 28.64 -24.31 -30.80
C LYS A 7 29.63 -23.77 -29.76
N LEU A 8 29.11 -23.72 -28.53
CA LEU A 8 29.64 -23.21 -27.28
C LEU A 8 30.81 -24.02 -26.67
N SER A 9 31.48 -23.34 -25.72
CA SER A 9 31.90 -23.84 -24.38
C SER A 9 33.39 -24.12 -24.18
N ALA A 10 34.02 -23.28 -23.36
CA ALA A 10 34.66 -23.72 -22.11
C ALA A 10 35.15 -22.48 -21.33
N ALA A 11 34.40 -22.08 -20.29
CA ALA A 11 34.90 -21.13 -19.31
C ALA A 11 36.00 -21.81 -18.46
N ARG A 12 37.25 -21.35 -18.60
CA ARG A 12 38.36 -21.73 -17.72
C ARG A 12 38.19 -21.02 -16.37
N GLY A 13 37.89 -21.77 -15.32
CA GLY A 13 37.96 -21.28 -13.95
C GLY A 13 39.42 -21.08 -13.54
N VAL A 14 39.81 -19.84 -13.23
CA VAL A 14 41.11 -19.48 -12.66
C VAL A 14 41.01 -19.57 -11.14
N SER A 15 41.75 -20.48 -10.51
CA SER A 15 41.88 -20.54 -9.06
C SER A 15 43.03 -19.61 -8.63
N HIS A 16 42.71 -18.54 -7.93
CA HIS A 16 43.71 -17.69 -7.27
C HIS A 16 44.07 -18.29 -5.91
N THR A 17 45.27 -18.87 -5.79
CA THR A 17 45.88 -19.17 -4.49
C THR A 17 46.57 -17.93 -3.94
N VAL A 18 46.09 -17.41 -2.82
CA VAL A 18 46.78 -16.38 -2.02
C VAL A 18 47.94 -17.05 -1.29
N THR A 19 49.16 -16.59 -1.52
CA THR A 19 50.38 -17.12 -0.92
C THR A 19 50.60 -16.51 0.48
N ASN A 20 50.49 -17.30 1.53
CA ASN A 20 51.09 -16.92 2.82
C ASN A 20 52.59 -17.23 2.77
N GLY A 21 53.39 -16.17 2.68
CA GLY A 21 54.81 -16.20 2.38
C GLY A 21 55.69 -16.83 3.46
N LEU A 22 56.05 -18.10 3.26
CA LEU A 22 57.30 -18.66 3.77
C LEU A 22 58.13 -19.22 2.61
N LYS A 23 59.37 -18.72 2.52
CA LYS A 23 60.38 -19.03 1.49
C LYS A 23 61.11 -20.37 1.80
N PRO A 24 61.78 -20.95 0.79
CA PRO A 24 61.97 -22.40 0.64
C PRO A 24 63.27 -22.92 1.27
N ALA A 25 63.29 -24.21 1.60
CA ALA A 25 64.54 -24.97 1.77
C ALA A 25 64.61 -26.05 0.68
N VAL A 26 65.70 -26.04 -0.09
CA VAL A 26 65.98 -26.94 -1.21
C VAL A 26 66.70 -28.20 -0.71
N ALA A 27 66.13 -29.33 -1.11
CA ALA A 27 66.67 -30.67 -1.40
C ALA A 27 67.63 -31.38 -0.43
N GLY A 28 67.15 -32.50 0.13
CA GLY A 28 67.93 -33.68 0.48
C GLY A 28 67.13 -34.93 0.13
N ALA A 29 67.62 -35.73 -0.82
CA ALA A 29 66.93 -36.90 -1.36
C ALA A 29 66.73 -38.00 -0.30
N ALA A 30 65.48 -38.37 -0.04
CA ALA A 30 65.14 -39.63 0.62
C ALA A 30 64.33 -40.49 -0.36
N LYS A 31 64.88 -41.67 -0.63
CA LYS A 31 64.34 -42.70 -1.52
C LYS A 31 62.91 -43.05 -1.07
N VAL A 32 61.89 -42.63 -1.81
CA VAL A 32 60.52 -43.08 -1.57
C VAL A 32 60.43 -44.52 -2.06
N GLU A 33 60.46 -45.46 -1.13
CA GLU A 33 59.97 -46.81 -1.37
C GLU A 33 58.51 -46.69 -1.80
N SER A 34 58.21 -47.05 -3.05
CA SER A 34 56.84 -47.20 -3.50
C SER A 34 56.22 -48.35 -2.71
N LYS A 35 55.47 -48.03 -1.65
CA LYS A 35 54.48 -48.97 -1.15
C LYS A 35 53.45 -49.13 -2.24
N SER A 36 53.53 -50.22 -2.98
CA SER A 36 52.44 -50.69 -3.82
C SER A 36 51.21 -50.81 -2.93
N ALA A 37 50.22 -49.95 -3.16
CA ALA A 37 48.90 -50.19 -2.63
C ALA A 37 48.45 -51.53 -3.22
N SER A 38 48.37 -52.57 -2.40
CA SER A 38 47.69 -53.81 -2.77
C SER A 38 46.29 -53.41 -3.22
N ALA A 39 45.89 -53.82 -4.42
CA ALA A 39 44.57 -53.55 -4.95
C ALA A 39 43.53 -53.97 -3.91
N ALA A 40 42.64 -53.06 -3.52
CA ALA A 40 41.52 -53.40 -2.67
C ALA A 40 40.75 -54.53 -3.37
N GLY A 41 40.66 -55.70 -2.72
CA GLY A 41 39.90 -56.83 -3.24
C GLY A 41 38.48 -56.38 -3.56
N GLN A 42 38.00 -56.70 -4.76
CA GLN A 42 36.61 -56.42 -5.14
C GLN A 42 35.68 -57.11 -4.14
N ILE A 43 34.92 -56.31 -3.39
CA ILE A 43 33.85 -56.82 -2.55
C ILE A 43 32.70 -57.19 -3.50
N PRO A 44 32.18 -58.43 -3.48
CA PRO A 44 31.06 -58.79 -4.34
C PRO A 44 29.84 -57.95 -3.97
N ILE A 45 29.34 -57.17 -4.92
CA ILE A 45 28.08 -56.44 -4.79
C ILE A 45 26.97 -57.46 -4.93
N VAL A 46 26.33 -57.83 -3.82
CA VAL A 46 25.10 -58.62 -3.84
C VAL A 46 23.95 -57.68 -4.22
N SER A 47 23.46 -57.79 -5.45
CA SER A 47 22.24 -57.11 -5.88
C SER A 47 21.02 -57.92 -5.44
N THR A 48 20.48 -57.65 -4.25
CA THR A 48 19.15 -58.12 -3.87
C THR A 48 18.15 -56.96 -3.92
N VAL A 49 17.05 -57.21 -4.61
CA VAL A 49 15.93 -56.29 -4.88
C VAL A 49 15.24 -55.89 -3.56
N PRO A 50 14.87 -54.60 -3.35
CA PRO A 50 14.36 -54.09 -2.07
C PRO A 50 12.87 -54.42 -1.82
N GLY A 51 12.45 -55.65 -2.11
CA GLY A 51 11.08 -56.14 -1.88
C GLY A 51 10.98 -57.54 -1.26
N ALA A 52 12.06 -58.31 -1.21
CA ALA A 52 12.03 -59.71 -0.77
C ALA A 52 12.59 -59.96 0.64
N THR A 53 13.03 -58.92 1.37
CA THR A 53 13.68 -59.05 2.68
C THR A 53 13.20 -58.01 3.70
N LEU A 54 11.90 -57.74 3.76
CA LEU A 54 11.33 -57.16 4.98
C LEU A 54 10.95 -58.33 5.90
N PRO A 55 11.64 -58.56 7.02
CA PRO A 55 11.23 -59.57 7.98
C PRO A 55 9.95 -59.09 8.65
N SER A 56 8.79 -59.59 8.21
CA SER A 56 7.47 -59.35 8.81
C SER A 56 7.18 -60.26 10.01
N GLY A 57 8.23 -60.75 10.69
CA GLY A 57 8.13 -61.67 11.81
C GLY A 57 8.95 -61.19 13.01
N ASN A 58 8.54 -61.60 14.21
CA ASN A 58 9.20 -61.27 15.46
C ASN A 58 10.70 -61.62 15.42
N PHE A 59 11.56 -60.62 15.56
CA PHE A 59 13.01 -60.78 15.61
C PHE A 59 13.40 -61.71 16.75
N ARG A 60 13.92 -62.91 16.42
CA ARG A 60 14.43 -63.86 17.40
C ARG A 60 15.94 -63.71 17.49
N VAL A 61 16.42 -63.17 18.61
CA VAL A 61 17.84 -63.17 18.97
C VAL A 61 18.21 -64.60 19.37
N VAL A 62 19.15 -65.21 18.66
CA VAL A 62 19.72 -66.51 19.04
C VAL A 62 21.12 -66.25 19.61
N SER A 63 21.30 -66.49 20.91
CA SER A 63 22.62 -66.51 21.55
C SER A 63 23.12 -67.96 21.60
N GLY A 64 24.24 -68.23 20.95
CA GLY A 64 24.96 -69.50 20.97
C GLY A 64 26.48 -69.29 21.00
N VAL A 65 27.24 -70.33 21.37
CA VAL A 65 28.64 -70.30 21.84
C VAL A 65 29.68 -69.81 20.81
N THR A 66 29.30 -69.55 19.56
CA THR A 66 30.14 -68.87 18.56
C THR A 66 29.50 -67.61 17.96
N GLY A 67 28.77 -66.85 18.80
CA GLY A 67 28.47 -65.43 18.61
C GLY A 67 27.22 -65.10 17.78
N ALA A 68 26.45 -64.11 18.23
CA ALA A 68 25.30 -63.58 17.50
C ALA A 68 25.75 -62.84 16.23
N THR A 69 25.33 -63.30 15.04
CA THR A 69 25.52 -62.55 13.79
C THR A 69 24.40 -61.52 13.63
N GLN A 70 24.70 -60.25 13.93
CA GLN A 70 23.82 -59.13 13.63
C GLN A 70 23.95 -58.77 12.14
N ILE A 71 22.82 -58.67 11.42
CA ILE A 71 22.80 -58.12 10.06
C ILE A 71 23.11 -56.61 10.17
N ARG A 72 24.32 -56.19 9.74
CA ARG A 72 24.64 -54.76 9.56
C ARG A 72 23.96 -54.25 8.30
N LEU A 73 23.18 -53.18 8.43
CA LEU A 73 22.55 -52.50 7.31
C LEU A 73 23.37 -51.25 7.02
N ALA A 74 23.61 -50.89 5.75
CA ALA A 74 24.47 -49.74 5.41
C ALA A 74 24.04 -48.41 6.08
N HIS A 75 22.77 -48.28 6.43
CA HIS A 75 22.27 -47.11 7.16
C HIS A 75 22.72 -47.04 8.62
N THR A 76 23.21 -48.14 9.22
CA THR A 76 23.73 -48.16 10.60
C THR A 76 25.15 -47.60 10.73
N ASP A 77 25.87 -47.45 9.60
CA ASP A 77 27.23 -46.89 9.57
C ASP A 77 27.24 -45.36 9.39
N ILE A 78 26.09 -44.76 9.08
CA ILE A 78 25.94 -43.31 8.90
C ILE A 78 25.85 -42.66 10.29
N ARG A 79 26.85 -41.86 10.64
CA ARG A 79 26.83 -41.02 11.84
C ARG A 79 26.60 -39.56 11.45
N VAL A 80 25.80 -38.86 12.24
CA VAL A 80 25.64 -37.41 12.09
C VAL A 80 27.00 -36.76 12.40
N PRO A 81 27.52 -35.88 11.52
CA PRO A 81 28.75 -35.13 11.77
C PRO A 81 28.64 -34.26 13.03
N ASP A 82 29.78 -33.90 13.61
CA ASP A 82 29.78 -32.95 14.72
C ASP A 82 29.48 -31.52 14.20
N PHE A 83 28.55 -30.84 14.89
CA PHE A 83 28.15 -29.45 14.62
C PHE A 83 28.41 -28.55 15.83
N SER A 84 29.28 -28.96 16.76
CA SER A 84 29.61 -28.21 17.98
C SER A 84 30.04 -26.76 17.72
N GLU A 85 30.77 -26.53 16.62
CA GLU A 85 31.19 -25.19 16.17
C GLU A 85 30.01 -24.28 15.78
N TYR A 86 28.98 -24.82 15.13
CA TYR A 86 27.81 -24.06 14.63
C TYR A 86 26.67 -23.92 15.65
N ARG A 87 26.70 -24.73 16.71
CA ARG A 87 25.69 -24.72 17.76
C ARG A 87 25.80 -23.44 18.59
N ARG A 88 24.66 -22.82 18.92
CA ARG A 88 24.60 -21.77 19.94
C ARG A 88 25.12 -22.33 21.27
N ASP A 89 25.78 -21.49 22.08
CA ASP A 89 26.45 -21.93 23.32
C ASP A 89 25.53 -22.73 24.26
N GLN A 90 24.26 -22.35 24.32
CA GLN A 90 23.21 -22.99 25.12
C GLN A 90 22.95 -24.47 24.76
N VAL A 91 23.27 -24.92 23.55
CA VAL A 91 22.99 -26.29 23.05
C VAL A 91 24.24 -27.05 22.59
N LYS A 92 25.43 -26.61 23.02
CA LYS A 92 26.69 -27.32 22.74
C LYS A 92 26.87 -28.59 23.57
N ARG A 93 26.27 -28.66 24.77
CA ARG A 93 26.39 -29.82 25.67
C ARG A 93 25.35 -30.89 25.29
N PRO A 94 25.76 -32.11 24.90
CA PRO A 94 24.83 -33.14 24.40
C PRO A 94 23.93 -33.74 25.48
N ASN A 95 24.36 -33.71 26.75
CA ASN A 95 23.63 -34.30 27.88
C ASN A 95 22.86 -33.27 28.71
N ALA A 96 22.74 -32.02 28.24
CA ALA A 96 22.01 -30.97 28.93
C ALA A 96 20.52 -30.97 28.54
N LYS A 97 19.64 -30.56 29.47
CA LYS A 97 18.21 -30.37 29.20
C LYS A 97 18.02 -29.20 28.23
N ASN A 98 17.05 -29.31 27.32
CA ASN A 98 16.71 -28.25 26.36
C ASN A 98 15.66 -27.29 26.94
N ASP A 99 16.01 -26.54 27.98
CA ASP A 99 15.18 -25.50 28.60
C ASP A 99 15.29 -24.13 27.91
N THR A 100 16.34 -23.90 27.13
CA THR A 100 16.59 -22.65 26.37
C THR A 100 15.92 -22.61 24.99
N ALA A 101 14.98 -23.50 24.69
CA ALA A 101 14.33 -23.56 23.38
C ALA A 101 13.53 -22.27 23.07
N ASP A 102 12.77 -21.81 24.05
CA ASP A 102 11.88 -20.65 23.90
C ASP A 102 12.70 -19.36 23.77
N ASP A 103 13.75 -19.16 24.56
CA ASP A 103 14.63 -17.99 24.46
C ASP A 103 15.28 -17.86 23.07
N ARG A 104 15.72 -19.00 22.51
CA ARG A 104 16.35 -19.05 21.19
C ARG A 104 15.38 -18.71 20.08
N ALA A 105 14.12 -19.17 20.21
CA ALA A 105 13.05 -18.88 19.27
C ALA A 105 12.57 -17.43 19.41
N ALA A 106 12.38 -16.95 20.64
CA ALA A 106 11.95 -15.60 20.96
C ALA A 106 12.93 -14.55 20.40
N PHE A 107 14.25 -14.76 20.53
CA PHE A 107 15.24 -13.87 19.90
C PHE A 107 15.05 -13.78 18.39
N THR A 108 14.87 -14.92 17.71
CA THR A 108 14.64 -14.95 16.27
C THR A 108 13.31 -14.30 15.88
N TYR A 109 12.23 -14.57 16.61
CA TYR A 109 10.93 -13.95 16.37
C TYR A 109 10.92 -12.45 16.66
N LEU A 110 11.66 -11.99 17.66
CA LEU A 110 11.82 -10.57 17.95
C LEU A 110 12.52 -9.85 16.80
N LEU A 111 13.59 -10.42 16.25
CA LEU A 111 14.29 -9.84 15.11
C LEU A 111 13.39 -9.77 13.86
N VAL A 112 12.68 -10.86 13.55
CA VAL A 112 11.77 -10.90 12.40
C VAL A 112 10.57 -9.97 12.60
N GLY A 113 9.97 -9.97 13.80
CA GLY A 113 8.86 -9.10 14.15
C GLY A 113 9.24 -7.62 14.12
N GLY A 114 10.39 -7.26 14.69
CA GLY A 114 10.93 -5.90 14.65
C GLY A 114 11.20 -5.43 13.22
N ALA A 115 11.80 -6.28 12.38
CA ALA A 115 12.01 -5.98 10.96
C ALA A 115 10.69 -5.87 10.17
N ALA A 116 9.68 -6.69 10.50
CA ALA A 116 8.37 -6.62 9.86
C ALA A 116 7.66 -5.28 10.18
N VAL A 117 7.72 -4.81 11.43
CA VAL A 117 7.12 -3.53 11.84
C VAL A 117 7.82 -2.36 11.16
N SER A 118 9.16 -2.36 11.10
CA SER A 118 9.90 -1.28 10.43
C SER A 118 9.61 -1.24 8.93
N THR A 119 9.56 -2.41 8.28
CA THR A 119 9.22 -2.53 6.86
C THR A 119 7.79 -2.05 6.58
N ALA A 120 6.83 -2.41 7.44
CA ALA A 120 5.45 -1.96 7.31
C ALA A 120 5.33 -0.44 7.46
N TYR A 121 6.08 0.17 8.37
CA TYR A 121 6.10 1.63 8.53
C TYR A 121 6.67 2.34 7.29
N VAL A 122 7.78 1.84 6.75
CA VAL A 122 8.38 2.38 5.52
C VAL A 122 7.42 2.23 4.34
N ALA A 123 6.81 1.05 4.17
CA ALA A 123 5.83 0.80 3.12
C ALA A 123 4.62 1.75 3.25
N LYS A 124 4.09 1.93 4.46
CA LYS A 124 3.01 2.88 4.73
C LYS A 124 3.40 4.29 4.34
N SER A 125 4.60 4.75 4.74
CA SER A 125 5.08 6.09 4.42
C SER A 125 5.15 6.31 2.91
N LEU A 126 5.79 5.38 2.18
CA LEU A 126 5.90 5.44 0.73
C LEU A 126 4.53 5.46 0.05
N VAL A 127 3.66 4.48 0.36
CA VAL A 127 2.32 4.40 -0.22
C VAL A 127 1.52 5.66 0.09
N SER A 128 1.58 6.17 1.32
CA SER A 128 0.89 7.41 1.70
C SER A 128 1.41 8.61 0.92
N THR A 129 2.72 8.71 0.67
CA THR A 129 3.28 9.80 -0.14
C THR A 129 2.81 9.73 -1.59
N PHE A 130 2.76 8.53 -2.19
CA PHE A 130 2.25 8.36 -3.56
C PHE A 130 0.75 8.61 -3.67
N VAL A 131 -0.04 8.21 -2.67
CA VAL A 131 -1.47 8.55 -2.64
C VAL A 131 -1.66 10.05 -2.45
N SER A 132 -0.87 10.68 -1.56
CA SER A 132 -0.94 12.11 -1.31
C SER A 132 -0.53 12.94 -2.53
N SER A 133 0.39 12.45 -3.38
CA SER A 133 0.78 13.17 -4.59
C SER A 133 -0.31 13.18 -5.67
N MET A 134 -1.29 12.28 -5.59
CA MET A 134 -2.49 12.27 -6.44
C MET A 134 -3.62 13.14 -5.87
N SER A 135 -3.50 13.63 -4.64
CA SER A 135 -4.46 14.55 -4.03
C SER A 135 -4.22 16.00 -4.49
N ALA A 136 -5.12 16.93 -4.11
CA ALA A 136 -5.02 18.32 -4.50
C ALA A 136 -3.67 18.95 -4.08
N SER A 137 -2.98 19.58 -5.04
CA SER A 137 -1.70 20.23 -4.82
C SER A 137 -1.84 21.57 -4.08
N ALA A 138 -0.72 22.07 -3.51
CA ALA A 138 -0.73 23.27 -2.68
C ALA A 138 -1.18 24.53 -3.43
N ASP A 139 -0.92 24.64 -4.73
CA ASP A 139 -1.41 25.74 -5.58
C ASP A 139 -2.93 25.70 -5.78
N VAL A 140 -3.53 24.51 -5.86
CA VAL A 140 -4.99 24.34 -5.90
C VAL A 140 -5.62 24.72 -4.56
N LEU A 141 -4.97 24.40 -3.45
CA LEU A 141 -5.40 24.80 -2.10
C LEU A 141 -5.18 26.30 -1.82
N ALA A 142 -4.17 26.91 -2.45
CA ALA A 142 -3.91 28.34 -2.31
C ALA A 142 -5.02 29.21 -2.92
N MET A 143 -5.77 28.70 -3.91
CA MET A 143 -6.99 29.34 -4.43
C MET A 143 -8.21 29.21 -3.49
N SER A 144 -7.97 29.01 -2.19
CA SER A 144 -9.03 28.74 -1.21
C SER A 144 -9.92 29.94 -0.96
N LYS A 145 -9.39 31.16 -0.96
CA LYS A 145 -10.13 32.40 -0.69
C LYS A 145 -10.16 33.32 -1.91
N ILE A 146 -11.28 33.99 -2.12
CA ILE A 146 -11.45 35.03 -3.15
C ILE A 146 -12.04 36.30 -2.51
N GLU A 147 -11.47 37.44 -2.84
CA GLU A 147 -11.94 38.75 -2.41
C GLU A 147 -12.71 39.41 -3.54
N ILE A 148 -13.91 39.88 -3.27
CA ILE A 148 -14.85 40.38 -4.27
C ILE A 148 -15.38 41.73 -3.81
N LYS A 149 -15.24 42.73 -4.68
CA LYS A 149 -15.77 44.07 -4.45
C LYS A 149 -17.27 44.07 -4.74
N LEU A 150 -18.06 44.41 -3.73
CA LEU A 150 -19.52 44.44 -3.82
C LEU A 150 -20.03 45.58 -4.68
N ALA A 151 -19.27 46.68 -4.80
CA ALA A 151 -19.62 47.86 -5.60
C ALA A 151 -19.76 47.57 -7.11
N ASP A 152 -19.11 46.51 -7.60
CA ASP A 152 -19.15 46.15 -9.02
C ASP A 152 -20.45 45.40 -9.42
N ILE A 153 -21.28 45.04 -8.42
CA ILE A 153 -22.49 44.24 -8.62
C ILE A 153 -23.74 45.12 -8.43
N PRO A 154 -24.41 45.54 -9.52
CA PRO A 154 -25.64 46.31 -9.42
C PRO A 154 -26.79 45.45 -8.87
N GLU A 155 -27.75 46.11 -8.21
CA GLU A 155 -28.97 45.49 -7.69
C GLU A 155 -29.75 44.72 -8.76
N GLY A 156 -30.29 43.55 -8.40
CA GLY A 156 -31.04 42.65 -9.28
C GLY A 156 -30.19 41.81 -10.23
N LYS A 157 -28.86 42.02 -10.27
CA LYS A 157 -27.96 41.24 -11.12
C LYS A 157 -27.25 40.14 -10.32
N SER A 158 -27.13 38.97 -10.93
CA SER A 158 -26.26 37.89 -10.46
C SER A 158 -25.00 37.86 -11.30
N VAL A 159 -23.84 37.96 -10.65
CA VAL A 159 -22.52 37.86 -11.28
C VAL A 159 -21.91 36.52 -10.93
N THR A 160 -21.23 35.91 -11.90
CA THR A 160 -20.55 34.62 -11.74
C THR A 160 -19.05 34.83 -11.67
N PHE A 161 -18.43 34.39 -10.58
CA PHE A 161 -16.99 34.34 -10.41
C PHE A 161 -16.50 32.89 -10.51
N LYS A 162 -15.25 32.68 -10.91
CA LYS A 162 -14.61 31.36 -10.91
C LYS A 162 -13.88 31.16 -9.58
N TRP A 163 -14.33 30.22 -8.76
CA TRP A 163 -13.74 29.92 -7.46
C TRP A 163 -13.59 28.41 -7.25
N ARG A 164 -12.39 27.93 -6.90
CA ARG A 164 -12.06 26.49 -6.78
C ARG A 164 -12.49 25.65 -8.01
N GLY A 165 -12.42 26.22 -9.21
CA GLY A 165 -12.87 25.58 -10.46
C GLY A 165 -14.39 25.47 -10.62
N LYS A 166 -15.18 25.92 -9.64
CA LYS A 166 -16.64 25.99 -9.67
C LYS A 166 -17.10 27.43 -9.94
N PRO A 167 -18.27 27.64 -10.55
CA PRO A 167 -18.90 28.95 -10.58
C PRO A 167 -19.40 29.33 -9.18
N LEU A 168 -19.12 30.56 -8.76
CA LEU A 168 -19.64 31.18 -7.55
C LEU A 168 -20.60 32.29 -7.97
N PHE A 169 -21.86 32.18 -7.59
CA PHE A 169 -22.86 33.19 -7.85
C PHE A 169 -22.95 34.14 -6.68
N ILE A 170 -22.81 35.43 -6.98
CA ILE A 170 -23.13 36.51 -6.06
C ILE A 170 -24.25 37.30 -6.68
N ARG A 171 -25.38 37.35 -5.99
CA ARG A 171 -26.55 38.10 -6.42
C ARG A 171 -26.81 39.22 -5.43
N HIS A 172 -26.86 40.44 -5.95
CA HIS A 172 -27.38 41.58 -5.21
C HIS A 172 -28.90 41.57 -5.37
N ARG A 173 -29.63 41.21 -4.32
CA ARG A 173 -31.08 41.02 -4.35
C ARG A 173 -31.80 42.34 -4.17
N THR A 174 -32.93 42.49 -4.86
CA THR A 174 -33.82 43.65 -4.65
C THR A 174 -34.71 43.43 -3.43
N ALA A 175 -35.26 44.50 -2.85
CA ALA A 175 -36.20 44.39 -1.73
C ALA A 175 -37.40 43.47 -2.06
N GLN A 176 -37.91 43.54 -3.30
CA GLN A 176 -39.02 42.69 -3.75
C GLN A 176 -38.65 41.21 -3.79
N GLU A 177 -37.42 40.87 -4.18
CA GLU A 177 -36.93 39.49 -4.15
C GLU A 177 -36.79 38.98 -2.72
N ILE A 178 -36.30 39.81 -1.81
CA ILE A 178 -36.13 39.46 -0.39
C ILE A 178 -37.50 39.16 0.23
N ASP A 179 -38.47 40.04 0.05
CA ASP A 179 -39.83 39.87 0.58
C ASP A 179 -40.51 38.63 -0.01
N ALA A 180 -40.35 38.40 -1.32
CA ALA A 180 -40.89 37.22 -1.98
C ALA A 180 -40.31 35.93 -1.40
N GLU A 181 -38.99 35.84 -1.24
CA GLU A 181 -38.32 34.63 -0.74
C GLU A 181 -38.57 34.37 0.75
N GLN A 182 -38.75 35.42 1.55
CA GLN A 182 -39.14 35.31 2.97
C GLN A 182 -40.59 34.84 3.15
N SER A 183 -41.48 35.17 2.20
CA SER A 183 -42.88 34.75 2.23
C SER A 183 -43.12 33.28 1.83
N VAL A 184 -42.09 32.58 1.35
CA VAL A 184 -42.21 31.19 0.87
C VAL A 184 -42.47 30.22 2.03
N ALA A 185 -43.52 29.41 1.92
CA ALA A 185 -43.84 28.38 2.89
C ALA A 185 -42.79 27.26 2.90
N VAL A 186 -41.92 27.27 3.91
CA VAL A 186 -40.78 26.34 4.07
C VAL A 186 -41.19 24.88 4.04
N ALA A 187 -42.37 24.54 4.57
CA ALA A 187 -42.89 23.17 4.59
C ALA A 187 -43.18 22.58 3.19
N THR A 188 -43.30 23.43 2.17
CA THR A 188 -43.52 22.98 0.77
C THR A 188 -42.22 22.68 0.03
N LEU A 189 -41.09 23.09 0.60
CA LEU A 189 -39.78 22.91 -0.02
C LEU A 189 -39.31 21.46 0.16
N ARG A 190 -38.59 20.97 -0.85
CA ARG A 190 -37.95 19.65 -0.78
C ARG A 190 -36.83 19.62 0.27
N ASP A 191 -36.08 20.71 0.35
CA ASP A 191 -35.02 20.95 1.33
C ASP A 191 -35.42 22.17 2.18
N PRO A 192 -36.08 21.94 3.33
CA PRO A 192 -36.70 22.99 4.14
C PRO A 192 -35.64 23.90 4.76
N GLN A 193 -35.46 25.09 4.18
CA GLN A 193 -34.58 26.14 4.71
C GLN A 193 -35.23 27.52 4.56
N ASN A 194 -35.17 28.31 5.64
CA ASN A 194 -35.53 29.72 5.61
C ASN A 194 -34.49 30.52 4.82
N ASP A 195 -34.92 31.64 4.22
CA ASP A 195 -33.97 32.53 3.52
C ASP A 195 -32.93 33.12 4.48
N THR A 196 -33.37 33.52 5.67
CA THR A 196 -32.54 34.13 6.72
C THR A 196 -31.43 33.23 7.26
N GLU A 197 -31.55 31.91 7.09
CA GLU A 197 -30.52 30.93 7.48
C GLU A 197 -29.46 30.76 6.39
N ARG A 198 -29.77 31.16 5.15
CA ARG A 198 -28.89 30.99 3.97
C ARG A 198 -28.04 32.22 3.69
N VAL A 199 -28.42 33.38 4.22
CA VAL A 199 -27.71 34.65 4.02
C VAL A 199 -27.33 35.30 5.35
N GLN A 200 -26.18 35.96 5.40
CA GLN A 200 -25.79 36.80 6.55
C GLN A 200 -26.37 38.21 6.41
N LYS A 201 -26.42 38.73 5.19
CA LYS A 201 -27.00 40.03 4.83
C LYS A 201 -28.11 39.81 3.80
N PRO A 202 -29.37 40.23 4.06
CA PRO A 202 -30.51 39.94 3.18
C PRO A 202 -30.31 40.36 1.72
N GLU A 203 -29.57 41.44 1.47
CA GLU A 203 -29.30 41.95 0.14
C GLU A 203 -28.28 41.12 -0.66
N TRP A 204 -27.49 40.27 -0.01
CA TRP A 204 -26.44 39.48 -0.65
C TRP A 204 -26.71 37.97 -0.55
N LEU A 205 -26.98 37.35 -1.69
CA LEU A 205 -26.96 35.89 -1.81
C LEU A 205 -25.62 35.44 -2.40
N VAL A 206 -24.93 34.57 -1.67
CA VAL A 206 -23.68 33.92 -2.09
C VAL A 206 -23.90 32.42 -2.15
N VAL A 207 -23.87 31.83 -3.34
CA VAL A 207 -24.08 30.39 -3.54
C VAL A 207 -23.13 29.81 -4.57
N ILE A 208 -22.76 28.55 -4.42
CA ILE A 208 -22.01 27.81 -5.43
C ILE A 208 -22.96 27.47 -6.58
N GLY A 209 -22.64 27.91 -7.79
CA GLY A 209 -23.42 27.73 -9.01
C GLY A 209 -23.34 26.31 -9.59
N VAL A 210 -23.32 25.30 -8.74
CA VAL A 210 -23.23 23.88 -9.12
C VAL A 210 -24.55 23.22 -8.76
N CYS A 211 -25.29 22.80 -9.79
CA CYS A 211 -26.55 22.11 -9.62
C CYS A 211 -26.34 20.81 -8.83
N THR A 212 -27.06 20.65 -7.72
CA THR A 212 -26.94 19.51 -6.81
C THR A 212 -27.42 18.18 -7.39
N HIS A 213 -28.00 18.19 -8.61
CA HIS A 213 -28.31 16.98 -9.34
C HIS A 213 -27.04 16.26 -9.82
N LEU A 214 -26.34 16.84 -10.80
CA LEU A 214 -25.17 16.24 -11.46
C LEU A 214 -24.09 17.27 -11.83
N GLY A 215 -24.11 18.45 -11.21
CA GLY A 215 -23.00 19.41 -11.28
C GLY A 215 -23.01 20.41 -12.44
N CYS A 216 -24.06 20.46 -13.27
CA CYS A 216 -24.22 21.50 -14.29
C CYS A 216 -24.31 22.91 -13.68
N VAL A 217 -24.04 23.94 -14.49
CA VAL A 217 -24.16 25.35 -14.07
C VAL A 217 -25.59 25.85 -14.32
N PRO A 218 -26.36 26.26 -13.29
CA PRO A 218 -27.66 26.90 -13.47
C PRO A 218 -27.51 28.28 -14.11
N ILE A 219 -28.46 28.65 -14.96
CA ILE A 219 -28.54 29.96 -15.61
C ILE A 219 -29.32 30.90 -14.67
N ALA A 220 -28.77 32.06 -14.34
CA ALA A 220 -29.43 33.06 -13.52
C ALA A 220 -30.60 33.74 -14.25
N ASN A 221 -31.59 34.22 -13.49
CA ASN A 221 -32.79 34.90 -13.99
C ASN A 221 -33.60 34.06 -14.98
N ALA A 222 -33.58 32.74 -14.80
CA ALA A 222 -34.29 31.80 -15.65
C ALA A 222 -35.07 30.80 -14.80
N GLY A 223 -36.11 30.21 -15.41
CA GLY A 223 -37.02 29.26 -14.78
C GLY A 223 -38.19 29.90 -14.05
N ASP A 224 -39.13 29.06 -13.66
CA ASP A 224 -40.44 29.41 -13.12
C ASP A 224 -40.43 30.26 -11.82
N PHE A 225 -39.31 30.34 -11.10
CA PHE A 225 -39.21 30.97 -9.77
C PHE A 225 -38.27 32.17 -9.70
N GLY A 226 -37.85 32.73 -10.84
CA GLY A 226 -37.05 33.97 -10.90
C GLY A 226 -35.62 33.88 -10.36
N GLY A 227 -35.18 32.71 -9.90
CA GLY A 227 -33.83 32.46 -9.41
C GLY A 227 -32.90 31.90 -10.48
N TYR A 228 -32.79 30.57 -10.52
CA TYR A 228 -31.86 29.87 -11.40
C TYR A 228 -32.50 28.66 -12.08
N TYR A 229 -32.11 28.40 -13.33
CA TYR A 229 -32.58 27.24 -14.10
C TYR A 229 -31.43 26.39 -14.62
N CYS A 230 -31.45 25.09 -14.31
CA CYS A 230 -30.47 24.14 -14.83
C CYS A 230 -31.02 23.43 -16.07
N PRO A 231 -30.51 23.74 -17.29
CA PRO A 231 -31.04 23.20 -18.54
C PRO A 231 -30.79 21.71 -18.74
N CYS A 232 -29.87 21.10 -17.99
CA CYS A 232 -29.50 19.69 -18.18
C CYS A 232 -30.68 18.72 -17.94
N HIS A 233 -31.45 18.94 -16.88
CA HIS A 233 -32.57 18.07 -16.49
C HIS A 233 -33.77 18.85 -15.94
N GLY A 234 -33.83 20.16 -16.18
CA GLY A 234 -34.94 21.02 -15.78
C GLY A 234 -35.09 21.25 -14.28
N SER A 235 -33.99 21.43 -13.54
CA SER A 235 -34.07 21.85 -12.13
C SER A 235 -34.27 23.36 -12.04
N HIS A 236 -35.26 23.79 -11.26
CA HIS A 236 -35.57 25.20 -11.02
C HIS A 236 -35.30 25.57 -9.56
N TYR A 237 -34.55 26.65 -9.38
CA TYR A 237 -34.22 27.23 -8.10
C TYR A 237 -34.83 28.62 -7.97
N ASP A 238 -35.20 28.99 -6.74
CA ASP A 238 -35.69 30.33 -6.42
C ASP A 238 -34.54 31.33 -6.19
N ALA A 239 -34.87 32.60 -5.89
CA ALA A 239 -33.88 33.66 -5.72
C ALA A 239 -33.09 33.55 -4.40
N SER A 240 -33.37 32.55 -3.56
CA SER A 240 -32.54 32.13 -2.41
C SER A 240 -31.62 30.93 -2.78
N GLY A 241 -31.73 30.42 -4.01
CA GLY A 241 -31.01 29.24 -4.48
C GLY A 241 -31.58 27.93 -3.95
N ARG A 242 -32.84 27.91 -3.51
CA ARG A 242 -33.51 26.70 -3.00
C ARG A 242 -34.16 25.93 -4.13
N ILE A 243 -34.12 24.60 -4.08
CA ILE A 243 -34.71 23.74 -5.10
C ILE A 243 -36.23 23.72 -4.98
N ARG A 244 -36.92 24.09 -6.07
CA ARG A 244 -38.38 24.15 -6.13
C ARG A 244 -38.99 23.07 -7.01
N LYS A 245 -38.33 22.75 -8.12
CA LYS A 245 -38.83 21.80 -9.12
C LYS A 245 -37.68 21.10 -9.83
N GLY A 246 -37.93 19.89 -10.32
CA GLY A 246 -36.97 19.06 -11.06
C GLY A 246 -36.30 17.98 -10.20
N PRO A 247 -35.24 17.34 -10.71
CA PRO A 247 -34.62 16.16 -10.06
C PRO A 247 -33.55 16.48 -9.01
N ALA A 248 -33.09 17.73 -8.88
CA ALA A 248 -32.07 18.09 -7.90
C ALA A 248 -32.54 17.79 -6.45
N PRO A 249 -31.74 17.10 -5.62
CA PRO A 249 -32.18 16.70 -4.28
C PRO A 249 -32.09 17.83 -3.25
N LEU A 250 -31.13 18.75 -3.40
CA LEU A 250 -30.76 19.74 -2.38
C LEU A 250 -30.76 21.17 -2.93
N ASN A 251 -30.83 22.15 -2.04
CA ASN A 251 -30.61 23.57 -2.36
C ASN A 251 -29.16 23.82 -2.84
N LEU A 252 -28.92 24.93 -3.54
CA LEU A 252 -27.56 25.34 -3.89
C LEU A 252 -26.75 25.59 -2.62
N GLU A 253 -25.51 25.09 -2.63
CA GLU A 253 -24.59 25.17 -1.50
C GLU A 253 -24.20 26.62 -1.22
N VAL A 254 -24.32 27.03 0.04
CA VAL A 254 -23.85 28.33 0.53
C VAL A 254 -22.42 28.11 1.04
N PRO A 255 -21.38 28.71 0.42
CA PRO A 255 -20.01 28.57 0.92
C PRO A 255 -19.82 29.35 2.22
N TYR A 256 -18.72 29.11 2.93
CA TYR A 256 -18.30 30.00 3.99
C TYR A 256 -17.83 31.34 3.39
N TYR A 257 -18.33 32.45 3.95
CA TYR A 257 -17.92 33.79 3.57
C TYR A 257 -18.02 34.75 4.75
N GLU A 258 -17.31 35.86 4.66
CA GLU A 258 -17.31 36.93 5.65
C GLU A 258 -17.21 38.30 4.98
N PHE A 259 -17.68 39.33 5.69
CA PHE A 259 -17.59 40.73 5.28
C PHE A 259 -16.61 41.45 6.20
N PRO A 260 -15.29 41.43 5.91
CA PRO A 260 -14.30 42.02 6.80
C PRO A 260 -14.37 43.55 6.81
N ASP A 261 -14.62 44.17 5.65
CA ASP A 261 -14.70 45.61 5.45
C ASP A 261 -15.99 46.00 4.72
N GLU A 262 -16.36 47.28 4.79
CA GLU A 262 -17.48 47.82 4.01
C GLU A 262 -17.21 47.69 2.50
N GLY A 263 -18.05 46.92 1.80
CA GLY A 263 -17.93 46.74 0.35
C GLY A 263 -16.99 45.61 -0.10
N LEU A 264 -16.39 44.85 0.82
CA LEU A 264 -15.57 43.68 0.51
C LEU A 264 -16.25 42.39 1.00
N LEU A 265 -16.31 41.40 0.13
CA LEU A 265 -16.76 40.04 0.44
C LEU A 265 -15.60 39.07 0.25
N VAL A 266 -15.29 38.30 1.29
CA VAL A 266 -14.27 37.25 1.24
C VAL A 266 -14.96 35.90 1.32
N VAL A 267 -14.76 35.05 0.32
CA VAL A 267 -15.34 33.70 0.26
C VAL A 267 -14.23 32.67 0.38
N GLY A 268 -14.27 31.83 1.41
CA GLY A 268 -13.47 30.59 1.49
C GLY A 268 -12.93 30.14 2.82
#